data_AF-A0A536H5D4-F1
#
_entry.id   AF-A0A536H5D4-F1
#
_cell.length_a   1.000
_cell.length_b   1.000
_cell.length_c   1.000
_cell.angle_alpha   90.00
_cell.angle_beta   90.00
_cell.angle_gamma   90.00
#
_symmetry.space_group_name_H-M   'P 1'
#
loop_
_entity.id
_entity.type
_entity.pdbx_description
1 polymer ?
#
loop_
_entity_poly.entity_id
_entity_poly.type
_entity_poly.pdbx_seq_one_letter_code
_entity_poly.pdbx_strand_id
1 'polypeptide(L)' 'WIGAQGETTLRLTARHADVWNISGGDPEFVAEVIKKFDDACGEVGRNPAEVRRSLQFGWDGKDRNELIELSGKL' A
#
# COMPACT_ATOMS: atom_id res chain seq x y z
N TRP A 1 0.28 -2.37 -12.51
CA TRP A 1 -0.34 -2.80 -11.24
C TRP A 1 0.54 -3.85 -10.60
N ILE A 2 1.01 -3.61 -9.37
CA ILE A 2 1.85 -4.55 -8.61
C ILE A 2 1.35 -4.59 -7.16
N GLY A 3 1.15 -5.79 -6.61
CA GLY A 3 0.92 -5.99 -5.18
C GLY A 3 2.23 -6.35 -4.49
N ALA A 4 2.65 -5.58 -3.49
CA ALA A 4 3.95 -5.77 -2.82
C ALA A 4 3.99 -5.12 -1.44
N GLN A 5 4.74 -5.72 -0.50
CA GLN A 5 4.96 -5.17 0.85
C GLN A 5 6.37 -5.42 1.39
N GLY A 6 7.12 -6.35 0.78
CA GLY A 6 8.50 -6.64 1.18
C GLY A 6 9.49 -5.68 0.53
N GLU A 7 10.56 -5.34 1.24
CA GLU A 7 11.56 -4.34 0.85
C GLU A 7 12.08 -4.49 -0.59
N THR A 8 12.56 -5.68 -0.98
CA THR A 8 13.06 -5.92 -2.35
C THR A 8 11.96 -5.74 -3.40
N THR A 9 10.74 -6.18 -3.11
CA THR A 9 9.58 -6.03 -4.00
C THR A 9 9.09 -4.59 -4.08
N LEU A 10 9.27 -3.79 -3.02
CA LEU A 10 8.96 -2.36 -3.02
C LEU A 10 9.92 -1.61 -3.95
N ARG A 11 11.21 -1.96 -4.00
CA ARG A 11 12.15 -1.37 -4.97
C ARG A 11 11.76 -1.66 -6.42
N LEU A 12 11.22 -2.85 -6.71
CA LEU A 12 10.68 -3.19 -8.04
C LEU A 12 9.42 -2.38 -8.33
N THR A 13 8.53 -2.29 -7.34
CA THR A 13 7.27 -1.53 -7.43
C THR A 13 7.55 -0.06 -7.69
N ALA A 14 8.48 0.55 -6.95
CA ALA A 14 8.90 1.93 -7.14
C ALA A 14 9.34 2.22 -8.58
N ARG A 15 10.10 1.31 -9.22
CA ARG A 15 10.56 1.49 -10.60
C ARG A 15 9.48 1.35 -11.67
N HIS A 16 8.47 0.50 -11.44
CA HIS A 16 7.65 0.00 -12.55
C HIS A 16 6.13 0.08 -12.34
N ALA A 17 5.66 0.33 -11.12
CA ALA A 17 4.22 0.34 -10.86
C ALA A 17 3.59 1.66 -11.32
N ASP A 18 2.49 1.58 -12.07
CA ASP A 18 1.54 2.70 -12.21
C ASP A 18 0.52 2.72 -11.06
N VAL A 19 0.28 1.54 -10.48
CA VAL A 19 -0.57 1.33 -9.31
C VAL A 19 0.08 0.31 -8.41
N TRP A 20 0.15 0.64 -7.13
CA TRP A 20 0.63 -0.21 -6.07
C TRP A 20 -0.53 -0.62 -5.16
N ASN A 21 -0.72 -1.94 -4.99
CA ASN A 21 -1.74 -2.51 -4.11
C ASN A 21 -1.11 -3.04 -2.80
N ILE A 22 -1.71 -2.67 -1.67
CA ILE A 22 -1.29 -3.02 -0.32
C ILE A 22 -2.39 -3.88 0.31
N SER A 23 -2.03 -5.01 0.94
CA SER A 23 -2.93 -5.66 1.90
C SER A 23 -3.10 -4.75 3.12
N GLY A 24 -4.26 -4.12 3.22
CA GLY A 24 -4.68 -3.32 4.36
C GLY A 24 -5.19 -4.18 5.52
N GLY A 25 -5.77 -3.50 6.51
CA GLY A 25 -6.38 -4.13 7.70
C GLY A 25 -5.74 -3.69 9.02
N ASP A 26 -4.45 -3.38 9.00
CA ASP A 26 -3.70 -2.82 10.13
C ASP A 26 -3.15 -1.44 9.72
N PRO A 27 -3.66 -0.34 10.31
CA PRO A 27 -3.20 1.01 9.99
C PRO A 27 -1.75 1.30 10.27
N GLU A 28 -1.24 0.82 11.40
CA GLU A 28 0.15 1.01 11.80
C GLU A 28 1.08 0.30 10.81
N PHE A 29 0.74 -0.93 10.43
CA PHE A 29 1.48 -1.67 9.40
C PHE A 29 1.44 -0.98 8.03
N VAL A 30 0.27 -0.51 7.61
CA VAL A 30 0.12 0.19 6.32
C VAL A 30 0.96 1.47 6.29
N ALA A 31 0.98 2.25 7.38
CA ALA A 31 1.82 3.44 7.50
C ALA A 31 3.31 3.10 7.40
N GLU A 32 3.75 2.02 8.05
CA GLU A 32 5.15 1.55 7.96
C GLU A 32 5.52 1.16 6.52
N VAL A 33 4.65 0.41 5.84
CA VAL A 33 4.88 -0.03 4.46
C VAL A 33 4.89 1.14 3.48
N ILE A 34 4.02 2.15 3.66
CA ILE A 34 4.03 3.39 2.87
C ILE A 34 5.37 4.10 3.01
N LYS A 35 5.89 4.25 4.24
CA LYS A 35 7.19 4.86 4.46
C LYS A 35 8.31 4.14 3.70
N LYS A 36 8.34 2.80 3.76
CA LYS A 36 9.33 1.99 3.01
C LYS A 36 9.22 2.18 1.50
N PHE A 37 8.01 2.38 0.98
CA PHE A 37 7.80 2.66 -0.43
C PHE A 37 8.27 4.05 -0.83
N ASP A 38 8.03 5.07 0.00
CA ASP A 38 8.52 6.43 -0.22
C ASP A 38 10.05 6.45 -0.23
N ASP A 39 10.70 5.74 0.69
CA ASP A 39 12.15 5.55 0.73
C ASP A 39 12.65 4.86 -0.56
N ALA A 40 12.01 3.76 -0.98
CA ALA A 40 12.34 3.05 -2.21
C ALA A 40 12.13 3.89 -3.48
N CYS A 41 11.14 4.79 -3.49
CA CYS A 41 10.94 5.77 -4.56
C CYS A 41 12.08 6.79 -4.59
N GLY A 42 12.50 7.29 -3.43
CA GLY A 42 13.66 8.18 -3.29
C GLY A 42 14.95 7.55 -3.82
N GLU A 43 15.22 6.29 -3.48
CA GLU A 43 16.40 5.54 -3.96
C GLU A 43 16.47 5.41 -5.48
N VAL A 44 15.32 5.32 -6.16
CA VAL A 44 15.25 5.17 -7.62
C VAL A 44 14.97 6.49 -8.35
N GLY A 45 14.90 7.60 -7.62
CA GLY A 45 14.67 8.94 -8.17
C GLY A 45 13.25 9.16 -8.71
N ARG A 46 12.24 8.47 -8.16
CA ARG A 46 10.84 8.61 -8.57
C ARG A 46 10.03 9.39 -7.53
N ASN A 47 9.09 10.21 -7.99
CA ASN A 47 8.10 10.82 -7.11
C ASN A 47 7.03 9.78 -6.73
N PRO A 48 6.84 9.43 -5.44
CA PRO A 48 5.83 8.44 -5.03
C PRO A 48 4.41 8.83 -5.43
N ALA A 49 4.11 10.13 -5.62
CA ALA A 49 2.80 10.60 -6.06
C ALA A 49 2.44 10.19 -7.50
N GLU A 50 3.41 9.76 -8.31
CA GLU A 50 3.15 9.21 -9.65
C GLU A 50 2.54 7.79 -9.61
N VAL A 51 2.63 7.11 -8.48
CA VAL A 51 2.09 5.76 -8.30
C VAL A 51 0.79 5.85 -7.53
N ARG A 52 -0.31 5.44 -8.19
CA ARG A 52 -1.61 5.40 -7.51
C ARG A 52 -1.59 4.28 -6.46
N ARG A 53 -2.06 4.59 -5.27
CA ARG A 53 -2.19 3.63 -4.18
C ARG A 53 -3.57 3.01 -4.16
N SER A 54 -3.62 1.72 -3.88
CA SER A 54 -4.84 0.94 -3.68
C SER A 54 -4.65 0.05 -2.46
N LEU A 55 -5.70 -0.11 -1.67
CA LEU A 55 -5.72 -1.04 -0.55
C LEU A 55 -6.74 -2.13 -0.81
N GLN A 56 -6.38 -3.36 -0.44
CA GLN A 56 -7.32 -4.47 -0.37
C GLN A 56 -7.56 -4.83 1.10
N PHE A 57 -8.78 -5.25 1.42
CA PHE A 57 -9.13 -5.67 2.77
C PHE A 57 -9.76 -7.07 2.74
N GLY A 58 -9.50 -7.85 3.77
CA GLY A 58 -10.24 -9.09 4.01
C GLY A 58 -11.68 -8.78 4.43
N TRP A 59 -12.62 -9.58 3.97
CA TRP A 59 -14.03 -9.48 4.33
C TRP A 59 -14.49 -10.80 4.95
N ASP A 60 -14.85 -10.77 6.23
CA ASP A 60 -15.23 -11.97 6.98
C ASP A 60 -16.73 -12.31 6.88
N GLY A 61 -17.53 -11.44 6.26
CA GLY A 61 -18.96 -11.64 6.05
C GLY A 61 -19.86 -11.21 7.20
N LYS A 62 -19.32 -10.65 8.30
CA LYS A 62 -20.12 -10.37 9.51
C LYS A 62 -20.71 -8.96 9.57
N ASP A 63 -19.87 -7.92 9.58
CA ASP A 63 -20.33 -6.52 9.66
C ASP A 63 -19.60 -5.59 8.67
N ARG A 64 -20.34 -5.15 7.65
CA ARG A 64 -19.77 -4.32 6.58
C ARG A 64 -19.40 -2.92 7.07
N ASN A 65 -20.01 -2.44 8.14
CA ASN A 65 -19.73 -1.11 8.68
C ASN A 65 -18.37 -1.08 9.35
N GLU A 66 -17.99 -2.15 10.06
CA GLU A 66 -16.65 -2.28 10.62
C GLU A 66 -15.58 -2.21 9.52
N LEU A 67 -15.79 -2.89 8.39
CA LEU A 67 -14.89 -2.84 7.25
C LEU A 67 -14.83 -1.43 6.61
N ILE A 68 -15.96 -0.76 6.47
CA ILE A 68 -16.04 0.61 5.94
C ILE A 68 -15.28 1.58 6.87
N GLU A 69 -15.52 1.51 8.17
CA GLU A 69 -14.86 2.34 9.17
C GLU A 69 -13.35 2.10 9.21
N LEU A 70 -12.91 0.84 9.15
CA LEU A 70 -11.50 0.50 9.06
C LEU A 70 -10.86 1.06 7.78
N SER A 71 -11.56 0.94 6.64
CA SER A 71 -11.06 1.47 5.36
C SER A 71 -10.94 2.99 5.33
N GLY A 72 -11.77 3.71 6.11
CA GLY A 72 -11.72 5.16 6.23
C GLY A 72 -10.60 5.71 7.13
N LYS A 73 -9.88 4.84 7.85
CA LYS A 73 -8.75 5.22 8.72
C LYS A 73 -7.40 5.25 7.97
N LEU A 74 -7.34 4.77 6.73
CA LEU A 74 -6.12 4.62 5.91
C LEU A 74 -6.10 5.62 4.75
#